data_AF-A0A6L9SFW9-F1
#
_entry.id   AF-A0A6L9SFW9-F1
#
_cell.length_a   1.000
_cell.length_b   1.000
_cell.length_c   1.000
_cell.angle_alpha   90.00
_cell.angle_beta   90.00
_cell.angle_gamma   90.00
#
_symmetry.space_group_name_H-M   'P 1'
#
loop_
_entity.id
_entity.type
_entity.pdbx_description
1 polymer ?
#
loop_
_entity_poly.entity_id
_entity_poly.type
_entity_poly.pdbx_seq_one_letter_code
_entity_poly.pdbx_strand_id
1 'polypeptide(L)'
;MIPAGDYMRDALAVVLLLLPLGMAWDMDHQAVGLSQLIVATLLSILSLALRYLKSASVLPDAMTPGRVQAVRLLMNTPYAIAVVVTLVLGYVGDARGGGPGSGGGVGVGMAIGLAGVLLAAQGRAAEQRGEHSDAALWRGITMVIAVVALALGTLSAVITMVEMSDDAAWNEFVVLLLGVVLFTVVPLIAVRGVTRGDSVWRDVVVVLGVAGLLAAVWAQAADDTMGEAWSLRLDGPDVLFWPGLGAAAAAAGISAAAPAPHGAVR
;
A
#
# COMPACT_ATOMS: atom_id res chain seq x y z
N MET A 1 -22.28 -6.04 19.68
CA MET A 1 -20.87 -6.20 20.10
C MET A 1 -19.98 -6.03 18.89
N ILE A 2 -18.90 -5.26 19.00
CA ILE A 2 -17.92 -5.06 17.93
C ILE A 2 -16.97 -6.29 17.92
N PRO A 3 -16.72 -6.94 16.78
CA PRO A 3 -15.78 -8.06 16.69
C PRO A 3 -14.36 -7.65 17.11
N ALA A 4 -13.64 -8.52 17.85
CA ALA A 4 -12.26 -8.27 18.27
C ALA A 4 -11.31 -7.94 17.11
N GLY A 5 -11.57 -8.52 15.92
CA GLY A 5 -10.79 -8.27 14.71
C GLY A 5 -10.83 -6.83 14.22
N ASP A 6 -11.93 -6.10 14.44
CA ASP A 6 -12.02 -4.68 14.04
C ASP A 6 -11.09 -3.81 14.91
N TYR A 7 -10.91 -4.13 16.19
CA TYR A 7 -9.98 -3.42 17.08
C TYR A 7 -8.51 -3.70 16.74
N MET A 8 -8.17 -4.96 16.46
CA MET A 8 -6.80 -5.34 16.08
C MET A 8 -6.38 -4.61 14.80
N ARG A 9 -7.28 -4.52 13.83
CA ARG A 9 -7.09 -3.80 12.58
C ARG A 9 -6.87 -2.30 12.81
N ASP A 10 -7.68 -1.66 13.64
CA ASP A 10 -7.53 -0.24 13.97
C ASP A 10 -6.20 0.02 14.68
N ALA A 11 -5.82 -0.83 15.64
CA ALA A 11 -4.54 -0.76 16.33
C ALA A 11 -3.36 -0.94 15.36
N LEU A 12 -3.44 -1.93 14.48
CA LEU A 12 -2.42 -2.18 13.46
C LEU A 12 -2.28 -0.98 12.50
N ALA A 13 -3.40 -0.38 12.07
CA ALA A 13 -3.38 0.81 11.23
C ALA A 13 -2.67 1.99 11.92
N VAL A 14 -2.93 2.22 13.21
CA VAL A 14 -2.25 3.27 13.98
C VAL A 14 -0.75 2.99 14.09
N VAL A 15 -0.37 1.75 14.40
CA VAL A 15 1.06 1.35 14.47
C VAL A 15 1.75 1.58 13.12
N LEU A 16 1.14 1.13 12.03
CA LEU A 16 1.70 1.28 10.67
C LEU A 16 1.68 2.73 10.15
N LEU A 17 0.89 3.63 10.75
CA LEU A 17 0.92 5.06 10.45
C LEU A 17 1.99 5.80 11.27
N LEU A 18 2.29 5.33 12.49
CA LEU A 18 3.28 5.96 13.36
C LEU A 18 4.72 5.51 13.06
N LEU A 19 4.93 4.23 12.74
CA LEU A 19 6.26 3.69 12.43
C LEU A 19 6.99 4.46 11.32
N PRO A 20 6.35 4.79 10.18
CA PRO A 20 7.00 5.52 9.09
C PRO A 20 7.60 6.86 9.48
N LEU A 21 7.09 7.52 10.53
CA LEU A 21 7.58 8.84 10.95
C LEU A 21 9.08 8.83 11.26
N GLY A 22 9.59 7.74 11.84
CA GLY A 22 11.02 7.57 12.14
C GLY A 22 11.84 6.89 11.03
N MET A 23 11.23 6.59 9.88
CA MET A 23 11.85 5.80 8.81
C MET A 23 12.18 6.68 7.60
N ALA A 24 13.07 6.17 6.74
CA ALA A 24 13.33 6.78 5.44
C ALA A 24 12.03 6.84 4.62
N TRP A 25 11.72 8.02 4.10
CA TRP A 25 10.59 8.24 3.20
C TRP A 25 11.03 8.28 1.73
N ASP A 26 12.20 8.87 1.50
CA ASP A 26 12.95 8.90 0.25
C ASP A 26 14.46 8.81 0.56
N MET A 27 15.34 8.89 -0.45
CA MET A 27 16.79 8.73 -0.25
C MET A 27 17.43 9.90 0.52
N ASP A 28 16.77 11.05 0.60
CA ASP A 28 17.32 12.27 1.20
C ASP A 28 16.64 12.63 2.54
N HIS A 29 15.42 12.13 2.77
CA HIS A 29 14.56 12.57 3.86
C HIS A 29 13.94 11.40 4.64
N GLN A 30 13.99 11.55 5.96
CA GLN A 30 13.10 10.84 6.87
C GLN A 30 11.73 11.52 6.91
N ALA A 31 10.68 10.75 7.20
CA ALA A 31 9.30 11.23 7.22
C ALA A 31 9.05 12.40 8.20
N VAL A 32 9.73 12.45 9.36
CA VAL A 32 9.65 13.58 10.31
C VAL A 32 10.20 14.89 9.71
N GLY A 33 11.11 14.81 8.74
CA GLY A 33 11.58 15.98 8.00
C GLY A 33 10.48 16.64 7.14
N LEU A 34 9.37 15.94 6.88
CA LEU A 34 8.26 16.39 6.06
C LEU A 34 7.08 16.80 6.94
N SER A 35 7.01 18.07 7.32
CA SER A 35 5.94 18.60 8.19
C SER A 35 4.52 18.30 7.67
N GLN A 36 4.33 18.24 6.34
CA GLN A 36 3.05 17.90 5.73
C GLN A 36 2.64 16.44 6.01
N LEU A 37 3.61 15.53 6.08
CA LEU A 37 3.38 14.10 6.30
C LEU A 37 2.92 13.83 7.74
N ILE A 38 3.44 14.59 8.72
CA ILE A 38 2.98 14.52 10.11
C ILE A 38 1.49 14.86 10.19
N VAL A 39 1.07 15.97 9.57
CA VAL A 39 -0.34 16.39 9.55
C VAL A 39 -1.22 15.36 8.84
N ALA A 40 -0.76 14.83 7.69
CA ALA A 40 -1.48 13.78 6.97
C ALA A 40 -1.62 12.49 7.80
N THR A 41 -0.59 12.12 8.55
CA THR A 41 -0.59 10.96 9.45
C THR A 41 -1.57 11.15 10.59
N LEU A 42 -1.54 12.29 11.27
CA LEU A 42 -2.48 12.62 12.35
C LEU A 42 -3.92 12.65 11.85
N LEU A 43 -4.17 13.19 10.66
CA LEU A 43 -5.49 13.20 10.04
C LEU A 43 -5.97 11.76 9.73
N SER A 44 -5.07 10.91 9.24
CA SER A 44 -5.34 9.50 8.98
C SER A 44 -5.68 8.76 10.28
N ILE A 45 -4.93 8.99 11.37
CA ILE A 45 -5.22 8.44 12.70
C ILE A 45 -6.57 8.93 13.22
N LEU A 46 -6.87 10.22 13.09
CA LEU A 46 -8.13 10.80 13.52
C LEU A 46 -9.33 10.21 12.74
N SER A 47 -9.12 9.80 11.49
CA SER A 47 -10.15 9.15 10.68
C SER A 47 -10.65 7.83 11.30
N LEU A 48 -9.83 7.13 12.10
CA LEU A 48 -10.26 5.94 12.83
C LEU A 48 -11.23 6.30 13.96
N ALA A 49 -11.01 7.43 14.63
CA ALA A 49 -11.84 7.90 15.74
C ALA A 49 -13.29 8.19 15.33
N LEU A 50 -13.53 8.62 14.07
CA LEU A 50 -14.88 8.97 13.57
C LEU A 50 -15.92 7.86 13.81
N ARG A 51 -15.51 6.60 13.71
CA ARG A 51 -16.40 5.45 13.91
C ARG A 51 -16.76 5.25 15.38
N TYR A 52 -15.81 5.49 16.27
CA TYR A 52 -16.05 5.47 17.71
C TYR A 52 -16.99 6.60 18.10
N LEU A 53 -16.80 7.80 17.56
CA LEU A 53 -17.71 8.92 17.75
C LEU A 53 -19.13 8.61 17.24
N LYS A 54 -19.26 7.94 16.09
CA LYS A 54 -20.57 7.48 15.60
C LYS A 54 -21.20 6.44 16.54
N SER A 55 -20.43 5.46 17.00
CA SER A 55 -20.93 4.43 17.91
C SER A 55 -21.34 4.97 19.28
N ALA A 56 -20.74 6.09 19.70
CA ALA A 56 -21.07 6.82 20.91
C ALA A 56 -22.22 7.84 20.72
N SER A 57 -22.88 7.84 19.55
CA SER A 57 -23.96 8.77 19.19
C SER A 57 -23.57 10.25 19.31
N VAL A 58 -22.28 10.58 19.14
CA VAL A 58 -21.76 11.96 19.15
C VAL A 58 -22.01 12.64 17.79
N LEU A 59 -22.04 11.85 16.71
CA LEU A 59 -22.28 12.35 15.36
C LEU A 59 -23.80 12.44 15.07
N PRO A 60 -24.23 13.40 14.23
CA PRO A 60 -25.64 13.53 13.86
C PRO A 60 -26.19 12.27 13.20
N ASP A 61 -27.46 11.93 13.44
CA ASP A 61 -28.13 10.75 12.87
C ASP A 61 -28.14 10.73 11.34
N ALA A 62 -27.98 11.90 10.70
CA ALA A 62 -27.86 12.04 9.24
C ALA A 62 -26.55 11.45 8.67
N MET A 63 -25.57 11.07 9.50
CA MET A 63 -24.32 10.41 9.07
C MET A 63 -24.55 8.92 8.81
N THR A 64 -24.97 8.58 7.58
CA THR A 64 -25.06 7.18 7.14
C THR A 64 -23.68 6.49 7.11
N PRO A 65 -23.60 5.15 7.17
CA PRO A 65 -22.32 4.43 7.10
C PRO A 65 -21.48 4.80 5.87
N GLY A 66 -22.12 4.95 4.70
CA GLY A 66 -21.45 5.39 3.47
C GLY A 66 -20.87 6.81 3.56
N ARG A 67 -21.56 7.75 4.23
CA ARG A 67 -21.03 9.11 4.46
C ARG A 67 -19.80 9.10 5.37
N VAL A 68 -19.83 8.31 6.45
CA VAL A 68 -18.66 8.14 7.33
C VAL A 68 -17.49 7.54 6.56
N GLN A 69 -17.75 6.56 5.69
CA GLN A 69 -16.73 5.98 4.84
C GLN A 69 -16.13 7.00 3.85
N ALA A 70 -16.97 7.82 3.22
CA ALA A 70 -16.52 8.90 2.34
C ALA A 70 -15.66 9.94 3.06
N VAL A 71 -16.05 10.36 4.27
CA VAL A 71 -15.24 11.28 5.09
C VAL A 71 -13.91 10.66 5.46
N ARG A 72 -13.88 9.37 5.79
CA ARG A 72 -12.62 8.66 6.07
C ARG A 72 -11.72 8.60 4.85
N LEU A 73 -12.25 8.25 3.68
CA LEU A 73 -11.49 8.29 2.44
C LEU A 73 -10.89 9.69 2.21
N LEU A 74 -11.70 10.75 2.40
CA LEU A 74 -11.26 12.13 2.28
C LEU A 74 -10.16 12.52 3.28
N MET A 75 -10.25 12.07 4.53
CA MET A 75 -9.23 12.32 5.56
C MET A 75 -7.92 11.58 5.31
N ASN A 76 -7.96 10.46 4.58
CA ASN A 76 -6.77 9.71 4.19
C ASN A 76 -6.19 10.20 2.85
N THR A 77 -6.94 11.02 2.09
CA THR A 77 -6.49 11.58 0.80
C THR A 77 -5.16 12.35 0.89
N PRO A 78 -4.90 13.21 1.90
CA PRO A 78 -3.63 13.93 1.96
C PRO A 78 -2.41 13.00 2.04
N TYR A 79 -2.53 11.88 2.76
CA TYR A 79 -1.47 10.88 2.84
C TYR A 79 -1.27 10.17 1.50
N ALA A 80 -2.37 9.79 0.84
CA ALA A 80 -2.31 9.20 -0.50
C ALA A 80 -1.68 10.16 -1.53
N ILE A 81 -1.97 11.46 -1.45
CA ILE A 81 -1.34 12.48 -2.29
C ILE A 81 0.16 12.53 -2.02
N ALA A 82 0.60 12.52 -0.76
CA ALA A 82 2.02 12.51 -0.43
C ALA A 82 2.75 11.30 -1.05
N VAL A 83 2.18 10.10 -0.96
CA VAL A 83 2.71 8.90 -1.61
C VAL A 83 2.82 9.11 -3.13
N VAL A 84 1.76 9.57 -3.79
CA VAL A 84 1.76 9.79 -5.24
C VAL A 84 2.82 10.83 -5.65
N VAL A 85 2.92 11.94 -4.92
CA VAL A 85 3.92 12.98 -5.18
C VAL A 85 5.34 12.41 -5.03
N THR A 86 5.62 11.66 -3.97
CA THR A 86 6.95 11.06 -3.79
C THR A 86 7.25 10.01 -4.85
N LEU A 87 6.27 9.20 -5.29
CA LEU A 87 6.48 8.28 -6.42
C LEU A 87 6.87 9.03 -7.71
N VAL A 88 6.21 10.16 -7.99
CA VAL A 88 6.51 10.99 -9.16
C VAL A 88 7.91 11.61 -9.04
N LEU A 89 8.24 12.20 -7.89
CA LEU A 89 9.56 12.79 -7.64
C LEU A 89 10.69 11.74 -7.63
N GLY A 90 10.40 10.53 -7.14
CA GLY A 90 11.32 9.41 -7.15
C GLY A 90 11.70 8.96 -8.56
N TYR A 91 10.80 9.12 -9.54
CA TYR A 91 11.08 8.87 -10.96
C TYR A 91 11.68 10.06 -11.71
N VAL A 92 11.14 11.26 -11.49
CA VAL A 92 11.52 12.47 -12.26
C VAL A 92 12.88 13.02 -11.80
N GLY A 93 13.25 12.80 -10.54
CA GLY A 93 14.48 13.29 -9.93
C GLY A 93 14.57 14.81 -9.83
N ASP A 94 15.56 15.30 -9.07
CA ASP A 94 15.98 16.68 -9.19
C ASP A 94 16.89 16.78 -10.43
N ALA A 95 16.40 17.46 -11.47
CA ALA A 95 17.10 17.64 -12.75
C ALA A 95 18.47 18.35 -12.61
N ARG A 96 18.85 18.75 -11.39
CA ARG A 96 20.10 19.42 -11.04
C ARG A 96 21.28 18.46 -10.82
N GLY A 97 21.06 17.16 -10.61
CA GLY A 97 22.09 16.19 -10.24
C GLY A 97 22.80 15.43 -11.37
N GLY A 98 22.24 15.39 -12.58
CA GLY A 98 22.94 15.01 -13.82
C GLY A 98 23.55 13.59 -13.95
N GLY A 99 23.34 12.67 -13.00
CA GLY A 99 23.85 11.30 -13.05
C GLY A 99 22.76 10.23 -13.27
N PRO A 100 23.11 9.03 -13.78
CA PRO A 100 22.24 7.86 -13.72
C PRO A 100 21.77 7.63 -12.27
N GLY A 101 20.46 7.46 -12.06
CA GLY A 101 19.91 7.24 -10.72
C GLY A 101 19.59 8.49 -9.88
N SER A 102 19.63 9.72 -10.44
CA SER A 102 19.35 10.99 -9.72
C SER A 102 17.88 11.21 -9.28
N GLY A 103 17.09 10.15 -9.14
CA GLY A 103 15.73 10.20 -8.58
C GLY A 103 15.78 10.46 -7.07
N GLY A 104 14.74 11.05 -6.48
CA GLY A 104 14.63 11.13 -5.00
C GLY A 104 14.48 9.75 -4.34
N GLY A 105 14.17 8.72 -5.12
CA GLY A 105 13.95 7.36 -4.63
C GLY A 105 12.72 7.23 -3.73
N VAL A 106 12.61 6.06 -3.10
CA VAL A 106 11.56 5.74 -2.13
C VAL A 106 12.13 4.98 -0.96
N GLY A 107 11.61 5.26 0.22
CA GLY A 107 11.98 4.60 1.46
C GLY A 107 10.96 3.57 1.94
N VAL A 108 11.43 2.67 2.80
CA VAL A 108 10.64 1.65 3.51
C VAL A 108 9.44 2.27 4.24
N GLY A 109 9.59 3.48 4.80
CA GLY A 109 8.52 4.19 5.49
C GLY A 109 7.28 4.39 4.61
N MET A 110 7.47 4.59 3.30
CA MET A 110 6.36 4.72 2.37
C MET A 110 5.57 3.41 2.22
N ALA A 111 6.25 2.26 2.13
CA ALA A 111 5.60 0.96 2.00
C ALA A 111 4.72 0.65 3.22
N ILE A 112 5.30 0.83 4.41
CA ILE A 112 4.64 0.59 5.71
C ILE A 112 3.47 1.57 5.89
N GLY A 113 3.71 2.84 5.59
CA GLY A 113 2.74 3.91 5.70
C GLY A 113 1.55 3.75 4.76
N LEU A 114 1.80 3.33 3.52
CA LEU A 114 0.75 3.01 2.55
C LEU A 114 -0.15 1.88 3.06
N ALA A 115 0.40 0.84 3.68
CA ALA A 115 -0.41 -0.20 4.32
C ALA A 115 -1.25 0.37 5.46
N GLY A 116 -0.66 1.20 6.33
CA GLY A 116 -1.34 1.84 7.45
C GLY A 116 -2.52 2.72 7.01
N VAL A 117 -2.32 3.60 6.03
CA VAL A 117 -3.38 4.47 5.51
C VAL A 117 -4.49 3.66 4.83
N LEU A 118 -4.13 2.63 4.06
CA LEU A 118 -5.13 1.77 3.42
C LEU A 118 -5.96 1.04 4.47
N LEU A 119 -5.33 0.51 5.53
CA LEU A 119 -6.06 -0.10 6.64
C LEU A 119 -6.97 0.90 7.37
N ALA A 120 -6.48 2.13 7.61
CA ALA A 120 -7.22 3.21 8.24
C ALA A 120 -8.40 3.68 7.40
N ALA A 121 -8.34 3.52 6.07
CA ALA A 121 -9.40 3.89 5.16
C ALA A 121 -10.52 2.83 5.04
N GLN A 122 -10.27 1.54 5.31
CA GLN A 122 -11.29 0.49 5.03
C GLN A 122 -12.44 0.44 6.03
N GLY A 123 -13.59 -0.02 5.55
CA GLY A 123 -14.77 -0.27 6.37
C GLY A 123 -14.62 -1.47 7.31
N ARG A 124 -15.32 -1.41 8.46
CA ARG A 124 -15.43 -2.50 9.43
C ARG A 124 -16.32 -3.63 8.94
N ALA A 125 -16.02 -4.86 9.38
CA ALA A 125 -16.82 -6.03 9.03
C ALA A 125 -18.29 -5.91 9.46
N ALA A 126 -18.55 -5.23 10.60
CA ALA A 126 -19.90 -5.05 11.11
C ALA A 126 -20.81 -4.23 10.17
N GLU A 127 -20.23 -3.35 9.34
CA GLU A 127 -20.96 -2.41 8.46
C GLU A 127 -21.12 -2.94 7.03
N GLN A 128 -20.42 -4.02 6.67
CA GLN A 128 -20.33 -4.55 5.31
C GLN A 128 -21.42 -5.61 5.01
N ARG A 129 -22.48 -5.68 5.82
CA ARG A 129 -23.58 -6.65 5.65
C ARG A 129 -24.71 -6.05 4.80
N GLY A 130 -25.23 -6.84 3.87
CA GLY A 130 -26.35 -6.44 2.99
C GLY A 130 -25.90 -5.62 1.79
N GLU A 131 -26.70 -4.64 1.37
CA GLU A 131 -26.49 -3.84 0.14
C GLU A 131 -25.32 -2.84 0.21
N HIS A 132 -24.67 -2.69 1.37
CA HIS A 132 -23.64 -1.67 1.63
C HIS A 132 -22.20 -2.22 1.59
N SER A 133 -21.92 -3.17 0.69
CA SER A 133 -20.57 -3.75 0.55
C SER A 133 -19.67 -2.87 -0.31
N ASP A 134 -18.51 -2.47 0.24
CA ASP A 134 -17.47 -1.72 -0.45
C ASP A 134 -16.52 -2.64 -1.25
N ALA A 135 -16.91 -3.89 -1.52
CA ALA A 135 -16.07 -4.89 -2.19
C ALA A 135 -15.54 -4.40 -3.54
N ALA A 136 -16.39 -3.77 -4.36
CA ALA A 136 -16.01 -3.27 -5.68
C ALA A 136 -14.95 -2.16 -5.59
N LEU A 137 -15.10 -1.24 -4.63
CA LEU A 137 -14.14 -0.17 -4.37
C LEU A 137 -12.78 -0.74 -3.96
N TRP A 138 -12.74 -1.70 -3.03
CA TRP A 138 -11.49 -2.27 -2.55
C TRP A 138 -10.82 -3.19 -3.57
N ARG A 139 -11.59 -3.93 -4.38
CA ARG A 139 -11.05 -4.65 -5.56
C ARG A 139 -10.44 -3.68 -6.57
N GLY A 140 -11.11 -2.55 -6.83
CA GLY A 140 -10.61 -1.48 -7.68
C GLY A 140 -9.30 -0.89 -7.17
N ILE A 141 -9.24 -0.51 -5.89
CA ILE A 141 -8.01 0.01 -5.25
C ILE A 141 -6.87 -1.01 -5.34
N THR A 142 -7.14 -2.28 -5.02
CA THR A 142 -6.14 -3.36 -5.11
C THR A 142 -5.61 -3.50 -6.54
N MET A 143 -6.49 -3.44 -7.55
CA MET A 143 -6.11 -3.48 -8.95
C MET A 143 -5.29 -2.25 -9.37
N VAL A 144 -5.69 -1.04 -8.94
CA VAL A 144 -4.97 0.20 -9.23
C VAL A 144 -3.55 0.13 -8.69
N ILE A 145 -3.36 -0.30 -7.44
CA ILE A 145 -2.03 -0.47 -6.85
C ILE A 145 -1.19 -1.46 -7.66
N ALA A 146 -1.76 -2.60 -8.05
CA ALA A 146 -1.05 -3.59 -8.86
C ALA A 146 -0.67 -3.08 -10.25
N VAL A 147 -1.55 -2.32 -10.90
CA VAL A 147 -1.29 -1.71 -12.22
C VAL A 147 -0.24 -0.61 -12.11
N VAL A 148 -0.27 0.21 -11.06
CA VAL A 148 0.76 1.21 -10.81
C VAL A 148 2.11 0.52 -10.58
N ALA A 149 2.17 -0.53 -9.76
CA ALA A 149 3.37 -1.33 -9.59
C ALA A 149 3.89 -1.87 -10.94
N LEU A 150 3.00 -2.39 -11.79
CA LEU A 150 3.32 -2.84 -13.16
C LEU A 150 3.90 -1.75 -14.04
N ALA A 151 3.25 -0.60 -14.08
CA ALA A 151 3.70 0.52 -14.89
C ALA A 151 5.09 0.98 -14.45
N LEU A 152 5.31 1.13 -13.14
CA LEU A 152 6.59 1.57 -12.59
C LEU A 152 7.68 0.51 -12.80
N GLY A 153 7.43 -0.76 -12.47
CA GLY A 153 8.40 -1.85 -12.68
C GLY A 153 8.80 -2.00 -14.15
N THR A 154 7.84 -1.90 -15.06
CA THR A 154 8.12 -1.94 -16.51
C THR A 154 8.92 -0.72 -16.97
N LEU A 155 8.55 0.48 -16.49
CA LEU A 155 9.25 1.71 -16.82
C LEU A 155 10.71 1.67 -16.33
N SER A 156 10.94 1.24 -15.10
CA SER A 156 12.28 1.04 -14.55
C SER A 156 13.08 0.07 -15.39
N ALA A 157 12.51 -1.10 -15.73
CA ALA A 157 13.18 -2.09 -16.56
C ALA A 157 13.64 -1.52 -17.92
N VAL A 158 12.77 -0.74 -18.58
CA VAL A 158 13.09 -0.09 -19.86
C VAL A 158 14.20 0.94 -19.68
N ILE A 159 14.13 1.77 -18.64
CA ILE A 159 15.14 2.79 -18.38
C ILE A 159 16.50 2.13 -18.11
N THR A 160 16.55 1.15 -17.21
CA THR A 160 17.78 0.40 -16.90
C THR A 160 18.33 -0.30 -18.15
N MET A 161 17.46 -0.86 -19.00
CA MET A 161 17.88 -1.45 -20.28
C MET A 161 18.53 -0.46 -21.24
N VAL A 162 18.01 0.77 -21.32
CA VAL A 162 18.54 1.82 -22.17
C VAL A 162 19.84 2.40 -21.60
N GLU A 163 19.91 2.59 -20.29
CA GLU A 163 21.10 3.15 -19.63
C GLU A 163 22.27 2.17 -19.59
N MET A 164 22.01 0.87 -19.54
CA MET A 164 23.04 -0.17 -19.46
C MET A 164 23.31 -0.88 -20.80
N SER A 165 22.73 -0.42 -21.92
CA SER A 165 22.79 -1.15 -23.21
C SER A 165 24.20 -1.41 -23.72
N ASP A 166 25.15 -0.53 -23.38
CA ASP A 166 26.50 -0.55 -23.91
C ASP A 166 27.47 -1.36 -23.04
N ASP A 167 27.15 -1.55 -21.75
CA ASP A 167 28.05 -2.15 -20.75
C ASP A 167 27.49 -3.44 -20.09
N ALA A 168 26.18 -3.68 -20.13
CA ALA A 168 25.58 -4.82 -19.43
C ALA A 168 25.75 -6.15 -20.19
N ALA A 169 26.17 -7.16 -19.43
CA ALA A 169 26.21 -8.53 -19.92
C ALA A 169 24.79 -9.13 -19.98
N TRP A 170 24.59 -10.10 -20.88
CA TRP A 170 23.26 -10.70 -21.11
C TRP A 170 22.63 -11.30 -19.83
N ASN A 171 23.44 -11.78 -18.89
CA ASN A 171 22.95 -12.29 -17.61
C ASN A 171 22.29 -11.20 -16.75
N GLU A 172 22.78 -9.95 -16.78
CA GLU A 172 22.22 -8.86 -15.98
C GLU A 172 20.81 -8.49 -16.43
N PHE A 173 20.58 -8.42 -17.75
CA PHE A 173 19.24 -8.20 -18.29
C PHE A 173 18.27 -9.34 -17.96
N VAL A 174 18.74 -10.59 -17.98
CA VAL A 174 17.89 -11.74 -17.61
C VAL A 174 17.50 -11.65 -16.13
N VAL A 175 18.43 -11.31 -15.25
CA VAL A 175 18.15 -11.11 -13.81
C VAL A 175 17.16 -9.96 -13.60
N LEU A 176 17.35 -8.83 -14.27
CA LEU A 176 16.44 -7.69 -14.23
C LEU A 176 15.02 -8.08 -14.68
N LEU A 177 14.91 -8.77 -15.81
CA LEU A 177 13.63 -9.22 -16.35
C LEU A 177 12.93 -10.19 -15.39
N LEU A 178 13.67 -11.14 -14.80
CA LEU A 178 13.14 -12.05 -13.79
C LEU A 178 12.68 -11.31 -12.54
N GLY A 179 13.41 -10.28 -12.11
CA GLY A 179 13.03 -9.40 -11.01
C GLY A 179 11.69 -8.71 -11.27
N VAL A 180 11.55 -8.05 -12.43
CA VAL A 180 10.30 -7.36 -12.83
C VAL A 180 9.13 -8.35 -12.92
N VAL A 181 9.35 -9.53 -13.49
CA VAL A 181 8.32 -10.58 -13.54
C VAL A 181 7.92 -11.00 -12.12
N LEU A 182 8.89 -11.26 -11.25
CA LEU A 182 8.65 -11.75 -9.89
C LEU A 182 7.95 -10.69 -9.01
N PHE A 183 8.45 -9.47 -8.99
CA PHE A 183 7.97 -8.42 -8.09
C PHE A 183 6.73 -7.70 -8.60
N THR A 184 6.37 -7.90 -9.88
CA THR A 184 5.31 -7.12 -10.50
C THR A 184 4.25 -7.95 -11.21
N VAL A 185 4.64 -8.94 -12.01
CA VAL A 185 3.67 -9.79 -12.73
C VAL A 185 3.01 -10.81 -11.79
N VAL A 186 3.77 -11.38 -10.85
CA VAL A 186 3.21 -12.36 -9.89
C VAL A 186 2.14 -11.74 -8.99
N PRO A 187 2.34 -10.57 -8.36
CA PRO A 187 1.27 -9.90 -7.62
C PRO A 187 0.04 -9.58 -8.48
N LEU A 188 0.23 -9.19 -9.75
CA LEU A 188 -0.88 -8.89 -10.66
C LEU A 188 -1.75 -10.12 -10.93
N ILE A 189 -1.16 -11.31 -11.05
CA ILE A 189 -1.92 -12.57 -11.19
C ILE A 189 -2.78 -12.81 -9.96
N ALA A 190 -2.21 -12.66 -8.77
CA ALA A 190 -2.92 -12.84 -7.51
C ALA A 190 -4.06 -11.83 -7.36
N VAL A 191 -3.81 -10.55 -7.67
CA VAL A 191 -4.80 -9.47 -7.65
C VAL A 191 -5.92 -9.70 -8.68
N ARG A 192 -5.61 -10.26 -9.85
CA ARG A 192 -6.63 -10.67 -10.83
C ARG A 192 -7.54 -11.78 -10.29
N GLY A 193 -7.03 -12.66 -9.43
CA GLY A 193 -7.85 -13.62 -8.69
C GLY A 193 -8.80 -12.92 -7.70
N VAL A 194 -8.31 -11.92 -6.98
CA VAL A 194 -9.12 -11.11 -6.04
C VAL A 194 -10.26 -10.36 -6.74
N THR A 195 -10.00 -9.76 -7.91
CA THR A 195 -11.03 -9.02 -8.65
C THR A 195 -12.14 -9.93 -9.18
N ARG A 196 -11.83 -11.21 -9.44
CA ARG A 196 -12.79 -12.26 -9.78
C ARG A 196 -13.57 -12.80 -8.57
N GLY A 197 -13.20 -12.41 -7.36
CA GLY A 197 -13.88 -12.81 -6.12
C GLY A 197 -13.44 -14.15 -5.55
N ASP A 198 -12.26 -14.65 -5.94
CA ASP A 198 -11.68 -15.86 -5.36
C ASP A 198 -11.05 -15.57 -3.98
N SER A 199 -11.54 -16.27 -2.95
CA SER A 199 -11.07 -16.10 -1.57
C SER A 199 -9.65 -16.63 -1.37
N VAL A 200 -9.22 -17.66 -2.11
CA VAL A 200 -7.87 -18.22 -1.99
C VAL A 200 -6.85 -17.20 -2.48
N TRP A 201 -7.11 -16.59 -3.63
CA TRP A 201 -6.23 -15.54 -4.16
C TRP A 201 -6.20 -14.30 -3.28
N ARG A 202 -7.30 -13.96 -2.59
CA ARG A 202 -7.29 -12.91 -1.57
C ARG A 202 -6.30 -13.25 -0.45
N ASP A 203 -6.36 -14.46 0.08
CA ASP A 203 -5.49 -14.89 1.17
C ASP A 203 -4.02 -14.91 0.73
N VAL A 204 -3.73 -15.33 -0.51
CA VAL A 204 -2.39 -15.22 -1.11
C VAL A 204 -1.91 -13.77 -1.14
N VAL A 205 -2.72 -12.82 -1.61
CA VAL A 205 -2.33 -11.39 -1.64
C VAL A 205 -2.10 -10.85 -0.22
N VAL A 206 -2.92 -11.25 0.76
CA VAL A 206 -2.73 -10.85 2.16
C VAL A 206 -1.41 -11.40 2.70
N VAL A 207 -1.09 -12.69 2.46
CA VAL A 207 0.17 -13.31 2.87
C VAL A 207 1.36 -12.64 2.21
N LEU A 208 1.29 -12.35 0.91
CA LEU A 208 2.34 -11.60 0.19
C LEU A 208 2.54 -10.21 0.79
N GLY A 209 1.46 -9.51 1.16
CA GLY A 209 1.59 -8.21 1.78
C GLY A 209 2.18 -8.26 3.20
N VAL A 210 1.87 -9.30 3.97
CA VAL A 210 2.55 -9.54 5.27
C VAL A 210 4.02 -9.86 5.07
N ALA A 211 4.38 -10.69 4.09
CA ALA A 211 5.77 -10.98 3.75
C ALA A 211 6.52 -9.71 3.31
N GLY A 212 5.91 -8.88 2.47
CA GLY A 212 6.46 -7.58 2.07
C GLY A 212 6.61 -6.62 3.25
N LEU A 213 5.69 -6.65 4.21
CA LEU A 213 5.78 -5.83 5.42
C LEU A 213 6.95 -6.27 6.30
N LEU A 214 7.16 -7.58 6.44
CA LEU A 214 8.32 -8.12 7.16
C LEU A 214 9.63 -7.79 6.43
N ALA A 215 9.66 -7.87 5.11
CA ALA A 215 10.82 -7.46 4.31
C ALA A 215 11.13 -5.97 4.48
N ALA A 216 10.10 -5.11 4.49
CA ALA A 216 10.22 -3.68 4.76
C ALA A 216 10.82 -3.42 6.16
N VAL A 217 10.28 -4.07 7.20
CA VAL A 217 10.82 -3.95 8.57
C VAL A 217 12.25 -4.49 8.67
N TRP A 218 12.56 -5.57 7.95
CA TRP A 218 13.91 -6.12 7.90
C TRP A 218 14.89 -5.13 7.25
N ALA A 219 14.52 -4.54 6.11
CA ALA A 219 15.34 -3.56 5.39
C ALA A 219 15.75 -2.36 6.28
N GLN A 220 14.92 -1.97 7.23
CA GLN A 220 15.23 -0.89 8.19
C GLN A 220 16.37 -1.23 9.17
N ALA A 221 16.63 -2.52 9.43
CA ALA A 221 17.63 -2.98 10.41
C ALA A 221 18.79 -3.74 9.75
N ALA A 222 18.73 -3.88 8.43
CA ALA A 222 19.58 -4.76 7.66
C ALA A 222 20.89 -4.14 7.19
N ASP A 223 21.04 -2.81 7.33
CA ASP A 223 22.15 -1.89 6.97
C ASP A 223 23.10 -2.36 5.84
N ASP A 224 23.82 -3.46 6.04
CA ASP A 224 24.76 -4.06 5.09
C ASP A 224 24.12 -4.98 4.03
N THR A 225 22.88 -5.46 4.23
CA THR A 225 22.26 -6.50 3.39
C THR A 225 21.04 -6.03 2.60
N MET A 226 20.36 -4.98 3.04
CA MET A 226 19.25 -4.33 2.33
C MET A 226 19.21 -2.84 2.69
N GLY A 227 19.02 -1.98 1.71
CA GLY A 227 18.88 -0.54 1.93
C GLY A 227 17.48 -0.17 2.44
N GLU A 228 17.42 0.83 3.33
CA GLU A 228 16.15 1.40 3.83
C GLU A 228 15.46 2.34 2.82
N ALA A 229 16.17 2.71 1.74
CA ALA A 229 15.65 3.44 0.60
C ALA A 229 16.33 2.97 -0.69
N TRP A 230 15.64 3.06 -1.82
CA TRP A 230 16.15 2.60 -3.12
C TRP A 230 15.65 3.45 -4.29
N SER A 231 16.29 3.26 -5.44
CA SER A 231 15.99 4.00 -6.66
C SER A 231 14.84 3.35 -7.40
N LEU A 232 13.69 4.03 -7.47
CA LEU A 232 12.57 3.61 -8.32
C LEU A 232 12.96 3.50 -9.81
N ARG A 233 13.96 4.30 -10.24
CA ARG A 233 14.39 4.34 -11.64
C ARG A 233 15.20 3.12 -12.01
N LEU A 234 16.16 2.74 -11.15
CA LEU A 234 17.13 1.68 -11.44
C LEU A 234 16.67 0.31 -10.93
N ASP A 235 16.12 0.26 -9.72
CA ASP A 235 15.74 -0.97 -9.02
C ASP A 235 14.24 -1.28 -9.16
N GLY A 236 13.45 -0.27 -9.51
CA GLY A 236 12.01 -0.38 -9.65
C GLY A 236 11.28 -0.32 -8.30
N PRO A 237 9.98 -0.62 -8.29
CA PRO A 237 9.18 -0.56 -7.09
C PRO A 237 9.38 -1.74 -6.14
N ASP A 238 10.00 -2.84 -6.59
CA ASP A 238 10.32 -4.03 -5.78
C ASP A 238 9.18 -4.43 -4.80
N VAL A 239 9.45 -4.46 -3.50
CA VAL A 239 8.50 -4.81 -2.43
C VAL A 239 7.60 -3.64 -1.99
N LEU A 240 7.78 -2.42 -2.53
CA LEU A 240 7.10 -1.19 -2.08
C LEU A 240 5.59 -1.33 -1.94
N PHE A 241 4.96 -1.94 -2.94
CA PHE A 241 3.50 -2.03 -3.02
C PHE A 241 2.93 -3.26 -2.32
N TRP A 242 3.76 -4.22 -1.90
CA TRP A 242 3.29 -5.48 -1.33
C TRP A 242 2.49 -5.27 -0.04
N PRO A 243 2.98 -4.50 0.96
CA PRO A 243 2.20 -4.22 2.16
C PRO A 243 0.86 -3.55 1.85
N GLY A 244 0.85 -2.58 0.92
CA GLY A 244 -0.35 -1.89 0.49
C GLY A 244 -1.36 -2.80 -0.22
N LEU A 245 -0.89 -3.72 -1.08
CA LEU A 245 -1.74 -4.73 -1.72
C LEU A 245 -2.38 -5.67 -0.70
N GLY A 246 -1.61 -6.16 0.26
CA GLY A 246 -2.15 -7.02 1.33
C GLY A 246 -3.18 -6.28 2.18
N ALA A 247 -2.89 -5.03 2.56
CA ALA A 247 -3.82 -4.18 3.28
C ALA A 247 -5.12 -3.98 2.48
N ALA A 248 -5.03 -3.63 1.20
CA ALA A 248 -6.19 -3.43 0.32
C ALA A 248 -7.03 -4.71 0.17
N ALA A 249 -6.39 -5.87 -0.04
CA ALA A 249 -7.05 -7.16 -0.17
C ALA A 249 -7.70 -7.65 1.14
N ALA A 250 -7.18 -7.24 2.29
CA ALA A 250 -7.73 -7.53 3.61
C ALA A 250 -9.02 -6.74 3.95
N ALA A 251 -9.55 -5.95 3.01
CA ALA A 251 -10.78 -5.19 3.23
C ALA A 251 -11.95 -6.10 3.61
N ALA A 252 -12.65 -5.74 4.69
CA ALA A 252 -13.78 -6.51 5.18
C ALA A 252 -14.90 -6.63 4.13
N GLY A 253 -15.07 -5.64 3.25
CA GLY A 253 -16.01 -5.69 2.13
C GLY A 253 -15.71 -6.82 1.14
N ILE A 254 -14.43 -7.05 0.82
CA ILE A 254 -14.01 -8.17 -0.06
C ILE A 254 -14.34 -9.51 0.59
N SER A 255 -14.09 -9.64 1.88
CA SER A 255 -14.40 -10.85 2.65
C SER A 255 -15.90 -11.12 2.79
N ALA A 256 -16.70 -10.07 2.96
CA ALA A 256 -18.16 -10.18 3.05
C ALA A 256 -18.81 -10.56 1.71
N ALA A 257 -18.18 -10.23 0.58
CA ALA A 257 -18.65 -10.57 -0.76
C ALA A 257 -18.19 -11.95 -1.25
N ALA A 258 -17.35 -12.66 -0.49
CA ALA A 258 -16.91 -14.00 -0.87
C ALA A 258 -18.08 -15.01 -0.77
N PRO A 259 -18.24 -15.93 -1.74
CA PRO A 259 -19.20 -17.01 -1.63
C PRO A 259 -18.98 -17.81 -0.34
N ALA A 260 -20.07 -18.27 0.29
CA ALA A 260 -19.94 -19.15 1.45
C ALA A 260 -19.14 -20.41 1.04
N PRO A 261 -18.16 -20.86 1.85
CA PRO A 261 -17.44 -22.09 1.55
C PRO A 261 -18.42 -23.25 1.43
N HIS A 262 -18.22 -24.11 0.44
CA HIS A 262 -19.05 -25.29 0.22
C HIS A 262 -19.14 -26.12 1.52
N GLY A 263 -20.34 -26.19 2.11
CA GLY A 263 -20.61 -26.95 3.33
C GLY A 263 -21.00 -26.15 4.58
N ALA A 264 -20.98 -24.81 4.55
CA ALA A 264 -21.45 -24.00 5.68
C ALA A 264 -22.97 -23.77 5.61
N VAL A 265 -23.73 -24.38 6.53
CA VAL A 265 -25.16 -24.10 6.75
C VAL A 265 -25.28 -22.71 7.39
N ARG A 266 -26.14 -21.84 6.82
CA ARG A 266 -26.44 -20.50 7.37
C ARG A 266 -27.33 -20.57 8.60
#